data_AF-A0A1B0BK06-F1
#
_entry.id   AF-A0A1B0BK06-F1
#
_cell.length_a   1.000
_cell.length_b   1.000
_cell.length_c   1.000
_cell.angle_alpha   90.00
_cell.angle_beta   90.00
_cell.angle_gamma   90.00
#
_symmetry.space_group_name_H-M   'P 1'
#
loop_
_entity.id
_entity.type
_entity.pdbx_description
1 polymer ?
#
loop_
_entity_poly.entity_id
_entity_poly.type
_entity_poly.pdbx_seq_one_letter_code
_entity_poly.pdbx_strand_id
1 'polypeptide(L)'
;MGVPKFFRYVSERYPCLSELAREQRIPKFDNLYLDMNGIIHNCSHPDDSNIHFNITEEEMFRDMFNYVDKLFFLIKPRKLFFMAVDGVAPRAKMNQQRSRRFRSAKEAEILEKQALCRGEVRAHERFDSNCITPGTEFMDRLHEALRYFIKSKISSDPLWQKCRVILSGQDVSVFNIFVTNYILQH
;
A
#
# COMPACT_ATOMS: atom_id res chain seq x y z
N MET A 1 -7.76 -18.89 10.21
CA MET A 1 -7.31 -18.95 8.80
C MET A 1 -6.75 -17.60 8.41
N GLY A 2 -5.60 -17.53 7.73
CA GLY A 2 -5.05 -16.24 7.24
C GLY A 2 -5.76 -15.77 5.97
N VAL A 3 -5.74 -14.47 5.69
CA VAL A 3 -6.38 -13.84 4.51
C VAL A 3 -6.02 -14.57 3.19
N PRO A 4 -4.77 -14.97 2.93
CA PRO A 4 -4.43 -15.70 1.69
C PRO A 4 -5.07 -17.09 1.59
N LYS A 5 -5.19 -17.81 2.73
CA LYS A 5 -5.84 -19.13 2.75
C LYS A 5 -7.34 -19.01 2.51
N PHE A 6 -7.96 -17.95 3.03
CA PHE A 6 -9.37 -17.68 2.78
C PHE A 6 -9.62 -17.32 1.31
N PHE A 7 -8.82 -16.40 0.74
CA PHE A 7 -8.91 -16.05 -0.67
C PHE A 7 -8.78 -17.31 -1.56
N ARG A 8 -7.75 -18.13 -1.32
CA ARG A 8 -7.56 -19.39 -2.04
C ARG A 8 -8.77 -20.32 -1.94
N TYR A 9 -9.28 -20.54 -0.73
CA TYR A 9 -10.45 -21.39 -0.50
C TYR A 9 -11.67 -20.91 -1.27
N VAL A 10 -11.95 -19.60 -1.25
CA VAL A 10 -13.10 -19.03 -1.97
C VAL A 10 -12.91 -19.11 -3.48
N SER A 11 -11.72 -18.80 -4.00
CA SER A 11 -11.42 -18.88 -5.43
C SER A 11 -11.48 -20.32 -5.97
N GLU A 12 -11.01 -21.31 -5.19
CA GLU A 12 -11.12 -22.72 -5.56
C GLU A 12 -12.58 -23.22 -5.50
N ARG A 13 -13.36 -22.74 -4.54
CA ARG A 13 -14.77 -23.12 -4.36
C ARG A 13 -15.71 -22.44 -5.37
N TYR A 14 -15.42 -21.21 -5.76
CA TYR A 14 -16.21 -20.39 -6.68
C TYR A 14 -15.31 -19.81 -7.78
N PRO A 15 -14.91 -20.62 -8.78
CA PRO A 15 -13.89 -20.24 -9.75
C PRO A 15 -14.30 -19.05 -10.64
N CYS A 16 -15.61 -18.84 -10.83
CA CYS A 16 -16.13 -17.70 -11.60
C CYS A 16 -16.09 -16.37 -10.82
N LEU A 17 -15.68 -16.36 -9.55
CA LEU A 17 -15.60 -15.14 -8.73
C LEU A 17 -14.41 -14.26 -9.11
N SER A 18 -13.32 -14.85 -9.59
CA SER A 18 -12.07 -14.16 -9.87
C SER A 18 -11.65 -14.34 -11.31
N GLU A 19 -11.35 -13.24 -11.99
CA GLU A 19 -10.75 -13.25 -13.32
C GLU A 19 -9.52 -12.34 -13.36
N LEU A 20 -8.59 -12.64 -14.27
CA LEU A 20 -7.47 -11.75 -14.52
C LEU A 20 -7.98 -10.50 -15.23
N ALA A 21 -7.88 -9.35 -14.56
CA ALA A 21 -8.30 -8.07 -15.12
C ALA A 21 -7.48 -7.75 -16.39
N ARG A 22 -8.19 -7.55 -17.51
CA ARG A 22 -7.63 -7.04 -18.77
C ARG A 22 -8.32 -5.71 -19.07
N GLU A 23 -7.58 -4.69 -19.48
CA GLU A 23 -8.10 -3.32 -19.70
C GLU A 23 -9.46 -3.27 -20.41
N GLN A 24 -9.66 -4.10 -21.43
CA GLN A 24 -10.87 -4.11 -22.26
C GLN A 24 -12.09 -4.76 -21.59
N ARG A 25 -11.90 -5.53 -20.51
CA ARG A 25 -12.95 -6.28 -19.81
C ARG A 25 -13.36 -5.64 -18.49
N ILE A 26 -12.69 -4.58 -18.07
CA ILE A 26 -12.99 -3.92 -16.80
C ILE A 26 -14.30 -3.15 -16.94
N PRO A 27 -15.32 -3.44 -16.12
CA PRO A 27 -16.58 -2.72 -16.16
C PRO A 27 -16.37 -1.26 -15.70
N LYS A 28 -17.32 -0.40 -16.03
CA LYS A 28 -17.26 1.02 -15.63
C LYS A 28 -17.57 1.14 -14.14
N PHE A 29 -16.68 1.78 -13.38
CA PHE A 29 -16.89 2.07 -11.98
C PHE A 29 -17.18 3.55 -11.73
N ASP A 30 -18.05 3.83 -10.78
CA ASP A 30 -18.27 5.21 -10.30
C ASP A 30 -17.23 5.59 -9.26
N ASN A 31 -16.96 4.70 -8.31
CA ASN A 31 -16.14 4.97 -7.14
C ASN A 31 -15.00 3.94 -7.07
N LEU A 32 -13.77 4.41 -6.89
CA LEU A 32 -12.60 3.60 -6.61
C LEU A 32 -12.07 3.94 -5.21
N TYR A 33 -11.92 2.93 -4.35
CA TYR A 33 -11.35 3.05 -3.02
C TYR A 33 -10.03 2.31 -2.96
N LEU A 34 -8.98 2.99 -2.51
CA LEU A 34 -7.61 2.49 -2.53
C LEU A 34 -6.98 2.50 -1.12
N ASP A 35 -6.65 1.31 -0.62
CA ASP A 35 -5.83 1.13 0.58
C ASP A 35 -4.35 1.33 0.22
N MET A 36 -3.80 2.46 0.63
CA MET A 36 -2.42 2.82 0.33
C MET A 36 -1.40 1.94 1.08
N ASN A 37 -1.77 1.33 2.21
CA ASN A 37 -0.80 0.57 3.01
C ASN A 37 -0.29 -0.66 2.26
N GLY A 38 -1.16 -1.32 1.49
CA GLY A 38 -0.76 -2.43 0.63
C GLY A 38 0.27 -2.01 -0.42
N ILE A 39 0.09 -0.83 -1.02
CA ILE A 39 1.02 -0.28 -2.02
C ILE A 39 2.34 0.11 -1.35
N ILE A 40 2.28 0.81 -0.21
CA ILE A 40 3.48 1.25 0.52
C ILE A 40 4.34 0.04 0.90
N HIS A 41 3.72 -1.03 1.41
CA HIS A 41 4.43 -2.26 1.74
C HIS A 41 5.08 -2.91 0.51
N ASN A 42 4.32 -3.10 -0.57
CA ASN A 42 4.82 -3.74 -1.80
C ASN A 42 5.97 -2.96 -2.46
N CYS A 43 5.91 -1.62 -2.44
CA CYS A 43 6.96 -0.76 -3.01
C CYS A 43 8.18 -0.63 -2.09
N SER A 44 8.02 -0.80 -0.77
CA SER A 44 9.14 -0.71 0.18
C SER A 44 10.03 -1.96 0.20
N HIS A 45 9.44 -3.14 0.00
CA HIS A 45 10.14 -4.42 0.09
C HIS A 45 9.52 -5.43 -0.89
N PRO A 46 9.78 -5.30 -2.21
CA PRO A 46 9.27 -6.24 -3.20
C PRO A 46 9.83 -7.65 -3.01
N ASP A 47 11.02 -7.77 -2.42
CA ASP A 47 11.66 -9.05 -2.11
C ASP A 47 12.39 -9.03 -0.76
N ASP A 48 11.68 -9.42 0.31
CA ASP A 48 12.24 -9.53 1.66
C ASP A 48 13.36 -10.59 1.79
N SER A 49 13.56 -11.43 0.78
CA SER A 49 14.59 -12.49 0.78
C SER A 49 15.94 -12.01 0.24
N ASN A 50 15.97 -10.91 -0.49
CA ASN A 50 17.20 -10.38 -1.08
C ASN A 50 17.90 -9.41 -0.12
N ILE A 51 19.03 -9.85 0.44
CA ILE A 51 19.83 -9.04 1.36
C ILE A 51 20.48 -7.81 0.70
N HIS A 52 20.65 -7.80 -0.62
CA HIS A 52 21.28 -6.70 -1.35
C HIS A 52 20.27 -5.66 -1.86
N PHE A 53 18.98 -5.90 -1.67
CA PHE A 53 17.96 -4.94 -2.06
C PHE A 53 18.12 -3.65 -1.25
N ASN A 54 18.30 -2.54 -1.98
CA ASN A 54 18.31 -1.20 -1.43
C ASN A 54 17.47 -0.32 -2.35
N ILE A 55 16.66 0.55 -1.77
CA ILE A 55 15.80 1.50 -2.49
C ILE A 55 15.78 2.81 -1.70
N THR A 56 15.92 3.93 -2.40
CA THR A 56 15.83 5.23 -1.72
C THR A 56 14.38 5.64 -1.51
N GLU A 57 14.14 6.58 -0.59
CA GLU A 57 12.80 7.11 -0.32
C GLU A 57 12.17 7.73 -1.59
N GLU A 58 12.96 8.42 -2.40
CA GLU A 58 12.51 9.03 -3.66
C GLU A 58 12.09 7.98 -4.69
N GLU A 59 12.86 6.89 -4.80
CA GLU A 59 12.52 5.78 -5.69
C GLU A 59 11.26 5.06 -5.23
N MET A 60 11.13 4.83 -3.92
CA MET A 60 9.92 4.29 -3.30
C MET A 60 8.70 5.15 -3.63
N PHE A 61 8.78 6.47 -3.44
CA PHE A 61 7.66 7.38 -3.73
C PHE A 61 7.30 7.38 -5.21
N ARG A 62 8.29 7.41 -6.10
CA ARG A 62 8.09 7.31 -7.55
C ARG A 62 7.35 6.03 -7.92
N ASP A 63 7.76 4.89 -7.37
CA ASP A 63 7.15 3.59 -7.67
C ASP A 63 5.72 3.50 -7.12
N MET A 64 5.47 4.04 -5.92
CA MET A 64 4.11 4.17 -5.37
C MET A 64 3.21 5.02 -6.28
N PHE A 65 3.68 6.19 -6.72
CA PHE A 65 2.91 7.09 -7.58
C PHE A 65 2.61 6.48 -8.95
N ASN A 66 3.61 5.81 -9.53
CA ASN A 66 3.43 5.05 -10.78
C ASN A 66 2.39 3.94 -10.61
N TYR A 67 2.39 3.25 -9.47
CA TYR A 67 1.41 2.19 -9.21
C TYR A 67 0.00 2.74 -9.05
N VAL A 68 -0.17 3.83 -8.29
CA VAL A 68 -1.45 4.54 -8.13
C VAL A 68 -1.98 5.02 -9.48
N ASP A 69 -1.13 5.63 -10.29
CA ASP A 69 -1.51 6.16 -11.61
C ASP A 69 -1.94 5.05 -12.57
N LYS A 70 -1.21 3.92 -12.58
CA LYS A 70 -1.58 2.73 -13.35
C LYS A 70 -2.95 2.18 -12.93
N LEU A 71 -3.21 2.07 -11.62
CA LEU A 71 -4.50 1.61 -11.12
C LEU A 71 -5.63 2.58 -11.49
N PHE A 72 -5.40 3.89 -11.34
CA PHE A 72 -6.38 4.91 -11.73
C PHE A 72 -6.70 4.84 -13.23
N PHE A 73 -5.67 4.73 -14.08
CA PHE A 73 -5.83 4.62 -15.53
C PHE A 73 -6.51 3.32 -15.94
N LEU A 74 -6.26 2.22 -15.23
CA LEU A 74 -6.88 0.92 -15.50
C LEU A 74 -8.39 0.93 -15.20
N ILE A 75 -8.78 1.52 -14.06
CA ILE A 75 -10.17 1.48 -13.55
C ILE A 75 -11.03 2.63 -14.08
N LYS A 76 -10.45 3.82 -14.28
CA LYS A 76 -11.12 5.05 -14.77
C LYS A 76 -12.41 5.39 -14.00
N PRO A 77 -12.33 5.67 -12.68
CA PRO A 77 -13.51 5.98 -11.88
C PRO A 77 -14.24 7.24 -12.38
N ARG A 78 -15.57 7.19 -12.46
CA ARG A 78 -16.38 8.28 -13.03
C ARG A 78 -16.77 9.38 -12.05
N LYS A 79 -16.86 9.08 -10.75
CA LYS A 79 -17.38 10.00 -9.72
C LYS A 79 -16.37 10.25 -8.61
N LEU A 80 -15.82 9.19 -8.01
CA LEU A 80 -14.96 9.30 -6.84
C LEU A 80 -13.70 8.45 -6.97
N PHE A 81 -12.57 9.04 -6.61
CA PHE A 81 -11.35 8.33 -6.31
C PHE A 81 -10.91 8.63 -4.87
N PHE A 82 -11.03 7.64 -4.00
CA PHE A 82 -10.74 7.74 -2.59
C PHE A 82 -9.48 6.95 -2.26
N MET A 83 -8.42 7.63 -1.85
CA MET A 83 -7.18 7.02 -1.37
C MET A 83 -7.09 7.23 0.13
N ALA A 84 -6.73 6.18 0.86
CA ALA A 84 -6.51 6.35 2.28
C ALA A 84 -5.35 5.55 2.82
N VAL A 85 -4.63 6.20 3.71
CA VAL A 85 -3.47 5.72 4.46
C VAL A 85 -3.97 5.35 5.85
N ASP A 86 -3.51 4.24 6.44
CA ASP A 86 -3.94 3.91 7.80
C ASP A 86 -3.40 4.98 8.75
N GLY A 87 -4.28 5.61 9.54
CA GLY A 87 -3.90 6.33 10.75
C GLY A 87 -3.85 5.41 11.97
N VAL A 88 -3.96 6.00 13.16
CA VAL A 88 -3.86 5.25 14.43
C VAL A 88 -4.89 4.12 14.49
N ALA A 89 -4.42 2.91 14.79
CA ALA A 89 -5.20 1.68 14.79
C ALA A 89 -5.72 1.29 16.18
N PRO A 90 -6.81 0.50 16.29
CA PRO A 90 -7.28 -0.01 17.58
C PRO A 90 -6.29 -0.99 18.20
N ARG A 91 -6.30 -1.10 19.53
CA ARG A 91 -5.35 -1.94 20.31
C ARG A 91 -5.22 -3.37 19.80
N ALA A 92 -6.32 -4.01 19.38
CA ALA A 92 -6.29 -5.36 18.84
C ALA A 92 -5.42 -5.46 17.56
N LYS A 93 -5.60 -4.52 16.62
CA LYS A 93 -4.80 -4.44 15.39
C LYS A 93 -3.35 -4.06 15.70
N MET A 94 -3.12 -3.16 16.67
CA MET A 94 -1.77 -2.81 17.13
C MET A 94 -1.01 -4.03 17.68
N ASN A 95 -1.65 -4.87 18.50
CA ASN A 95 -1.03 -6.09 19.03
C ASN A 95 -0.65 -7.08 17.91
N GLN A 96 -1.52 -7.20 16.89
CA GLN A 96 -1.25 -8.02 15.72
C GLN A 96 -0.08 -7.46 14.89
N GLN A 97 -0.05 -6.14 14.65
CA GLN A 97 1.06 -5.47 13.95
C GLN A 97 2.38 -5.62 14.72
N ARG A 98 2.37 -5.42 16.04
CA ARG A 98 3.53 -5.63 16.92
C ARG A 98 4.09 -7.06 16.80
N SER A 99 3.21 -8.06 16.87
CA SER A 99 3.60 -9.48 16.75
C SER A 99 4.14 -9.83 15.37
N ARG A 100 3.66 -9.18 14.30
CA ARG A 100 4.21 -9.33 12.95
C ARG A 100 5.60 -8.71 12.85
N ARG A 101 5.75 -7.45 13.26
CA ARG A 101 7.04 -6.71 13.23
C ARG A 101 8.14 -7.42 14.00
N PHE A 102 7.82 -7.94 15.19
CA PHE A 102 8.77 -8.71 15.99
C PHE A 102 9.27 -9.97 15.27
N ARG A 103 8.39 -10.70 14.59
CA ARG A 103 8.78 -11.88 13.81
C ARG A 103 9.64 -11.51 12.61
N SER A 104 9.24 -10.50 11.84
CA SER A 104 10.00 -10.04 10.68
C SER A 104 11.40 -9.53 11.05
N ALA A 105 11.54 -8.82 12.17
CA ALA A 105 12.85 -8.40 12.68
C ALA A 105 13.74 -9.60 13.05
N LYS A 106 13.17 -10.63 13.68
CA LYS A 106 13.91 -11.86 14.02
C LYS A 106 14.30 -12.66 12.78
N GLU A 107 13.42 -12.76 11.79
CA GLU A 107 13.71 -13.42 10.51
C GLU A 107 14.80 -12.70 9.72
N ALA A 108 14.78 -11.36 9.72
CA ALA A 108 15.83 -10.52 9.14
C ALA A 108 17.21 -10.78 9.79
N GLU A 109 17.26 -10.83 11.13
CA GLU A 109 18.48 -11.10 11.87
C GLU A 109 19.05 -12.49 11.54
N ILE A 110 18.19 -13.51 11.38
CA ILE A 110 18.61 -14.87 10.99
C ILE A 110 19.17 -14.86 9.57
N LEU A 111 18.50 -14.21 8.62
CA LEU A 111 18.95 -14.10 7.22
C LEU A 111 20.31 -13.40 7.13
N GLU A 112 20.53 -12.33 7.89
CA GLU A 112 21.81 -11.62 7.95
C GLU A 112 22.93 -12.49 8.51
N LYS A 113 22.68 -13.24 9.59
CA LYS A 113 23.66 -14.19 10.12
C LYS A 113 24.03 -15.26 9.10
N GLN A 114 23.04 -15.79 8.38
CA GLN A 114 23.28 -16.77 7.32
C GLN A 114 24.09 -16.20 6.15
N ALA A 115 23.82 -14.95 5.75
CA ALA A 115 24.59 -14.24 4.73
C ALA A 115 26.04 -14.05 5.16
N LEU A 116 26.26 -13.62 6.40
CA LEU A 116 27.60 -13.44 6.96
C LEU A 116 28.39 -14.76 6.98
N CYS A 117 27.74 -15.89 7.31
CA CYS A 117 28.37 -17.22 7.22
C CYS A 117 28.76 -17.61 5.78
N ARG A 118 28.09 -17.07 4.75
CA ARG A 118 28.45 -17.25 3.34
C ARG A 118 29.50 -16.24 2.85
N GLY A 119 29.96 -15.32 3.71
CA GLY A 119 30.87 -14.24 3.33
C GLY A 119 30.17 -13.09 2.60
N GLU A 120 28.84 -13.05 2.59
CA GLU A 120 28.05 -11.96 2.01
C GLU A 120 27.90 -10.85 3.06
N VAL A 121 28.31 -9.63 2.71
CA VAL A 121 28.12 -8.43 3.54
C VAL A 121 27.26 -7.45 2.77
N ARG A 122 26.31 -6.82 3.46
CA ARG A 122 25.48 -5.77 2.85
C ARG A 122 26.32 -4.53 2.59
N ALA A 123 26.16 -3.96 1.40
CA ALA A 123 26.77 -2.68 1.03
C ALA A 123 26.03 -1.48 1.64
N HIS A 124 24.75 -1.63 1.96
CA HIS A 124 23.87 -0.58 2.44
C HIS A 124 23.00 -1.05 3.60
N GLU A 125 22.53 -0.10 4.41
CA GLU A 125 21.54 -0.37 5.43
C GLU A 125 20.20 -0.79 4.80
N ARG A 126 19.49 -1.68 5.49
CA ARG A 126 18.15 -2.08 5.07
C ARG A 126 17.16 -0.97 5.41
N PHE A 127 16.23 -0.71 4.51
CA PHE A 127 15.10 0.18 4.79
C PHE A 127 14.31 -0.34 6.02
N ASP A 128 14.12 0.53 7.02
CA ASP A 128 13.39 0.16 8.24
C ASP A 128 11.88 0.23 8.00
N SER A 129 11.26 -0.91 7.69
CA SER A 129 9.81 -1.03 7.53
C SER A 129 8.98 -0.52 8.74
N ASN A 130 9.57 -0.39 9.93
CA ASN A 130 8.84 0.16 11.09
C ASN A 130 8.50 1.64 10.93
N CYS A 131 9.21 2.36 10.05
CA CYS A 131 8.88 3.74 9.71
C CYS A 131 7.51 3.87 9.01
N ILE A 132 6.96 2.77 8.47
CA ILE A 132 5.60 2.68 7.92
C ILE A 132 4.60 2.56 9.08
N THR A 133 4.51 3.62 9.89
CA THR A 133 3.62 3.75 11.04
C THR A 133 3.16 5.19 11.14
N PRO A 134 1.89 5.45 11.46
CA PRO A 134 1.41 6.80 11.73
C PRO A 134 2.27 7.54 12.76
N GLY A 135 2.59 8.80 12.48
CA GLY A 135 3.36 9.68 13.36
C GLY A 135 4.88 9.60 13.21
N THR A 136 5.39 8.90 12.18
CA THR A 136 6.81 8.96 11.81
C THR A 136 7.06 10.06 10.78
N GLU A 137 8.27 10.63 10.77
CA GLU A 137 8.65 11.65 9.79
C GLU A 137 8.55 11.14 8.35
N PHE A 138 8.83 9.85 8.12
CA PHE A 138 8.67 9.20 6.82
C PHE A 138 7.21 9.30 6.33
N MET A 139 6.23 9.04 7.20
CA MET A 139 4.82 9.11 6.82
C MET A 139 4.37 10.56 6.60
N ASP A 140 4.95 11.54 7.32
CA ASP A 140 4.69 12.96 7.07
C ASP A 140 5.19 13.39 5.68
N ARG A 141 6.42 13.01 5.33
CA ARG A 141 6.99 13.28 3.99
C ARG A 141 6.21 12.59 2.89
N LEU A 142 5.84 11.32 3.09
CA LEU A 142 5.00 10.58 2.15
C LEU A 142 3.63 11.24 1.97
N HIS A 143 3.02 11.71 3.05
CA HIS A 143 1.72 12.39 2.99
C HIS A 143 1.81 13.68 2.16
N GLU A 144 2.83 14.50 2.37
CA GLU A 144 3.01 15.73 1.60
C GLU A 144 3.34 15.43 0.12
N ALA A 145 4.19 14.42 -0.13
CA ALA A 145 4.50 13.98 -1.48
C ALA A 145 3.26 13.47 -2.23
N LEU A 146 2.37 12.71 -1.56
CA LEU A 146 1.08 12.29 -2.12
C LEU A 146 0.17 13.49 -2.43
N ARG A 147 0.09 14.48 -1.54
CA ARG A 147 -0.69 15.70 -1.78
C ARG A 147 -0.19 16.45 -3.01
N TYR A 148 1.13 16.58 -3.14
CA TYR A 148 1.75 17.21 -4.31
C TYR A 148 1.47 16.41 -5.59
N PHE A 149 1.66 15.09 -5.56
CA PHE A 149 1.37 14.20 -6.68
C PHE A 149 -0.08 14.35 -7.17
N ILE A 150 -1.06 14.32 -6.27
CA ILE A 150 -2.49 14.47 -6.60
C ILE A 150 -2.76 15.83 -7.22
N LYS A 151 -2.23 16.92 -6.64
CA LYS A 151 -2.39 18.27 -7.21
C LYS A 151 -1.80 18.36 -8.61
N SER A 152 -0.61 17.82 -8.81
CA SER A 152 0.05 17.76 -10.11
C SER A 152 -0.81 17.00 -11.13
N LYS A 153 -1.34 15.82 -10.75
CA LYS A 153 -2.21 15.01 -11.62
C LYS A 153 -3.52 15.70 -11.97
N ILE A 154 -4.21 16.31 -11.01
CA ILE A 154 -5.43 17.09 -11.28
C ILE A 154 -5.12 18.27 -12.21
N SER A 155 -3.96 18.93 -12.06
CA SER A 155 -3.61 20.07 -12.92
C SER A 155 -3.25 19.68 -14.36
N SER A 156 -2.71 18.48 -14.58
CA SER A 156 -2.12 18.08 -15.86
C SER A 156 -2.91 17.00 -16.61
N ASP A 157 -3.68 16.17 -15.93
CA ASP A 157 -4.38 15.02 -16.51
C ASP A 157 -5.91 15.25 -16.54
N PRO A 158 -6.53 15.36 -17.73
CA PRO A 158 -7.98 15.50 -17.88
C PRO A 158 -8.80 14.35 -17.31
N LEU A 159 -8.23 13.15 -17.12
CA LEU A 159 -8.95 12.03 -16.50
C LEU A 159 -9.13 12.26 -15.00
N TRP A 160 -8.10 12.78 -14.33
CA TRP A 160 -8.14 13.09 -12.89
C TRP A 160 -9.11 14.24 -12.59
N GLN A 161 -9.30 15.15 -13.55
CA GLN A 161 -10.24 16.27 -13.43
C GLN A 161 -11.72 15.84 -13.49
N LYS A 162 -12.03 14.66 -14.03
CA LYS A 162 -13.42 14.19 -14.21
C LYS A 162 -14.04 13.58 -12.97
N CYS A 163 -13.25 13.30 -11.94
CA CYS A 163 -13.73 12.68 -10.71
C CYS A 163 -13.28 13.46 -9.48
N ARG A 164 -14.03 13.32 -8.39
CA ARG A 164 -13.62 13.88 -7.10
C ARG A 164 -12.52 13.01 -6.50
N VAL A 165 -11.38 13.59 -6.19
CA VAL A 165 -10.27 12.89 -5.53
C VAL A 165 -10.25 13.24 -4.05
N ILE A 166 -10.21 12.24 -3.17
CA ILE A 166 -10.09 12.41 -1.72
C ILE A 166 -8.86 11.63 -1.25
N LEU A 167 -8.01 12.29 -0.48
CA LEU A 167 -6.91 11.67 0.26
C LEU A 167 -7.23 11.74 1.76
N SER A 168 -7.38 10.59 2.39
CA SER A 168 -7.37 10.50 3.86
C SER A 168 -5.97 10.15 4.33
N GLY A 169 -5.33 11.07 5.06
CA GLY A 169 -4.00 10.88 5.59
C GLY A 169 -3.95 10.03 6.86
N GLN A 170 -2.72 9.88 7.37
CA GLN A 170 -2.43 9.21 8.64
C GLN A 170 -3.00 9.94 9.87
N ASP A 171 -3.40 11.21 9.69
CA ASP A 171 -4.02 12.08 10.67
C ASP A 171 -5.47 11.66 11.00
N VAL A 172 -6.09 10.83 10.14
CA VAL A 172 -7.45 10.31 10.32
C VAL A 172 -7.41 8.87 10.81
N SER A 173 -8.23 8.55 11.82
CA SER A 173 -8.27 7.20 12.41
C SER A 173 -8.83 6.12 11.45
N VAL A 174 -8.11 5.00 11.32
CA VAL A 174 -8.48 3.69 10.70
C VAL A 174 -9.18 3.69 9.32
N PHE A 175 -8.46 3.21 8.29
CA PHE A 175 -8.94 3.11 6.89
C PHE A 175 -10.27 2.36 6.70
N ASN A 176 -10.35 1.10 7.15
CA ASN A 176 -11.51 0.24 6.86
C ASN A 176 -12.81 0.78 7.43
N ILE A 177 -12.74 1.41 8.62
CA ILE A 177 -13.90 2.05 9.24
C ILE A 177 -14.29 3.27 8.42
N PHE A 178 -13.33 4.04 7.92
CA PHE A 178 -13.60 5.25 7.16
C PHE A 178 -14.25 4.96 5.80
N VAL A 179 -13.73 4.00 5.04
CA VAL A 179 -14.33 3.62 3.74
C VAL A 179 -15.73 3.06 3.94
N THR A 180 -15.93 2.17 4.92
CA THR A 180 -17.27 1.66 5.22
C THR A 180 -18.22 2.76 5.68
N ASN A 181 -17.78 3.68 6.55
CA ASN A 181 -18.59 4.81 6.99
C ASN A 181 -18.94 5.75 5.83
N TYR A 182 -17.99 6.04 4.94
CA TYR A 182 -18.22 6.88 3.78
C TYR A 182 -19.25 6.24 2.82
N ILE A 183 -19.16 4.93 2.59
CA ILE A 183 -20.15 4.17 1.81
C ILE A 183 -21.52 4.12 2.49
N LEU A 184 -21.58 4.08 3.82
CA LEU A 184 -22.85 4.07 4.55
C LEU A 184 -23.52 5.45 4.60
N GLN A 185 -22.76 6.53 4.43
CA GLN A 185 -23.26 7.90 4.47
C GLN A 185 -23.67 8.44 3.08
N HIS A 186 -23.31 7.77 1.99
CA HIS A 186 -23.50 8.24 0.61
C HIS A 186 -23.80 7.10 -0.37
#